data_AF-A0A0R2ZG75-F1
#
_entry.id   AF-A0A0R2ZG75-F1
#
_cell.length_a   1.000
_cell.length_b   1.000
_cell.length_c   1.000
_cell.angle_alpha   90.00
_cell.angle_beta   90.00
_cell.angle_gamma   90.00
#
_symmetry.space_group_name_H-M   'P 1'
#
loop_
_entity.id
_entity.type
_entity.pdbx_description
1 polymer ?
#
loop_
_entity_poly.entity_id
_entity_poly.type
_entity_poly.pdbx_seq_one_letter_code
_entity_poly.pdbx_strand_id
1 'polypeptide(L)'
;MIAARAGVTPSTIYRRWGDLGVLLADVALARLRPDSEPANTGSLRGDLQAWAEQYLDEMSSEPGRDMMRDLQCSMTPGHCVSILSGQLQAIVDRYPDSNPPSVAHLINLIAAPTVFRILFSTAPLTVQELHALIELALKK
;
A
#
# COMPACT_ATOMS: atom_id res chain seq x y z
N MET A 1 19.10 -12.89 -18.01
CA MET A 1 17.83 -12.39 -18.60
C MET A 1 16.65 -13.16 -18.03
N ILE A 2 15.53 -12.50 -17.75
CA ILE A 2 14.32 -13.09 -17.14
C ILE A 2 13.83 -14.32 -17.93
N ALA A 3 13.76 -14.23 -19.27
CA ALA A 3 13.34 -15.34 -20.13
C ALA A 3 14.21 -16.61 -19.97
N ALA A 4 15.53 -16.45 -19.94
CA ALA A 4 16.47 -17.56 -19.72
C ALA A 4 16.32 -18.19 -18.34
N ARG A 5 16.02 -17.39 -17.30
CA ARG A 5 15.80 -17.88 -15.94
C ARG A 5 14.43 -18.53 -15.74
N ALA A 6 13.44 -18.14 -16.53
CA ALA A 6 12.10 -18.71 -16.54
C ALA A 6 11.94 -19.90 -17.53
N GLY A 7 12.99 -20.25 -18.29
CA GLY A 7 12.96 -21.36 -19.26
C GLY A 7 12.06 -21.12 -20.47
N VAL A 8 11.75 -19.86 -20.80
CA VAL A 8 10.85 -19.48 -21.91
C VAL A 8 11.57 -18.60 -22.94
N THR A 9 11.01 -18.50 -24.14
CA THR A 9 11.52 -17.57 -25.16
C THR A 9 11.19 -16.11 -24.80
N PRO A 10 12.02 -15.13 -25.20
CA PRO A 10 11.69 -13.71 -25.02
C PRO A 10 10.34 -13.31 -25.63
N SER A 11 9.97 -13.89 -26.78
CA SER A 11 8.68 -13.67 -27.44
C SER A 11 7.48 -14.10 -26.58
N THR A 12 7.63 -15.11 -25.72
CA THR A 12 6.58 -15.54 -24.79
C THR A 12 6.30 -14.49 -23.72
N ILE A 13 7.35 -13.80 -23.23
CA ILE A 13 7.22 -12.71 -22.28
C ILE A 13 6.63 -11.46 -22.96
N TYR A 14 7.18 -11.02 -24.09
CA TYR A 14 6.69 -9.83 -24.79
C TYR A 14 5.27 -10.00 -25.34
N ARG A 15 4.83 -11.20 -25.71
CA ARG A 15 3.43 -11.43 -26.13
C ARG A 15 2.44 -11.24 -24.99
N ARG A 16 2.79 -11.62 -23.76
CA ARG A 16 1.88 -11.56 -22.61
C ARG A 16 1.92 -10.21 -21.90
N TRP A 17 3.08 -9.57 -21.81
CA TRP A 17 3.25 -8.30 -21.09
C TRP A 17 3.58 -7.10 -21.98
N GLY A 18 3.87 -7.28 -23.27
CA GLY A 18 4.18 -6.18 -24.19
C GLY A 18 5.60 -5.64 -24.02
N ASP A 19 5.96 -5.21 -22.82
CA ASP A 19 7.30 -4.72 -22.46
C ASP A 19 7.72 -5.14 -21.04
N LEU A 20 8.98 -4.84 -20.70
CA LEU A 20 9.57 -5.21 -19.42
C LEU A 20 8.96 -4.45 -18.23
N GLY A 21 8.56 -3.19 -18.42
CA GLY A 21 7.94 -2.38 -17.36
C GLY A 21 6.60 -2.95 -16.92
N VAL A 22 5.79 -3.43 -17.88
CA VAL A 22 4.50 -4.09 -17.59
C VAL A 22 4.70 -5.43 -16.86
N LEU A 23 5.72 -6.22 -17.22
CA LEU A 23 6.07 -7.44 -16.48
C LEU A 23 6.46 -7.11 -15.03
N LEU A 24 7.30 -6.08 -14.83
CA LEU A 24 7.73 -5.68 -13.49
C LEU A 24 6.56 -5.15 -12.66
N ALA A 25 5.63 -4.41 -13.26
CA ALA A 25 4.41 -3.96 -12.61
C ALA A 25 3.51 -5.14 -12.18
N ASP A 26 3.36 -6.17 -13.03
CA ASP A 26 2.56 -7.37 -12.71
C ASP A 26 3.21 -8.23 -11.60
N VAL A 27 4.55 -8.33 -11.58
CA VAL A 27 5.28 -8.99 -10.49
C VAL A 27 5.20 -8.18 -9.19
N ALA A 28 5.31 -6.85 -9.25
CA ALA A 28 5.08 -5.98 -8.11
C ALA A 28 3.65 -6.18 -7.57
N LEU A 29 2.65 -6.28 -8.45
CA LEU A 29 1.27 -6.59 -8.09
C LEU A 29 1.11 -7.94 -7.38
N ALA A 30 1.74 -9.00 -7.90
CA ALA A 30 1.69 -10.32 -7.27
C ALA A 30 2.31 -10.33 -5.86
N ARG A 31 3.26 -9.42 -5.59
CA ARG A 31 3.89 -9.23 -4.27
C ARG A 31 3.13 -8.24 -3.37
N LEU A 32 2.33 -7.36 -3.95
CA LEU A 32 1.53 -6.35 -3.25
C LEU A 32 0.18 -6.89 -2.76
N ARG A 33 -0.27 -8.06 -3.21
CA ARG A 33 -1.44 -8.71 -2.62
C ARG A 33 -1.08 -9.12 -1.18
N PRO A 34 -1.74 -8.55 -0.16
CA PRO A 34 -1.50 -8.99 1.20
C PRO A 34 -2.01 -10.44 1.31
N ASP A 35 -1.14 -11.37 1.72
CA ASP A 35 -1.54 -12.75 2.02
C ASP A 35 -2.43 -12.84 3.28
N SER A 36 -2.65 -11.72 3.98
CA SER A 36 -3.34 -11.66 5.26
C SER A 36 -4.37 -10.54 5.32
N GLU A 37 -5.58 -10.88 5.78
CA GLU A 37 -6.62 -9.91 6.13
C GLU A 37 -6.09 -8.89 7.17
N PRO A 38 -6.57 -7.63 7.16
CA PRO A 38 -6.21 -6.66 8.18
C PRO A 38 -6.49 -7.19 9.58
N ALA A 39 -5.56 -6.96 10.51
CA ALA A 39 -5.69 -7.38 11.90
C ALA A 39 -7.07 -7.01 12.47
N ASN A 40 -7.68 -7.92 13.24
CA ASN A 40 -8.93 -7.71 13.94
C ASN A 40 -8.65 -7.62 15.44
N THR A 41 -8.46 -6.40 15.91
CA THR A 41 -8.19 -6.04 17.31
C THR A 41 -9.47 -5.84 18.12
N GLY A 42 -10.64 -5.84 17.47
CA GLY A 42 -11.94 -5.63 18.09
C GLY A 42 -12.36 -4.16 18.22
N SER A 43 -11.61 -3.22 17.62
CA SER A 43 -12.03 -1.82 17.53
C SER A 43 -11.54 -1.16 16.25
N LEU A 44 -12.35 -0.24 15.69
CA LEU A 44 -11.97 0.53 14.49
C LEU A 44 -10.61 1.23 14.68
N ARG A 45 -10.39 1.86 15.84
CA ARG A 45 -9.13 2.51 16.18
C ARG A 45 -7.96 1.53 16.16
N GLY A 46 -8.09 0.41 16.86
CA GLY A 46 -7.01 -0.58 16.97
C GLY A 46 -6.68 -1.22 15.62
N ASP A 47 -7.69 -1.46 14.79
CA ASP A 47 -7.49 -2.03 13.45
C ASP A 47 -6.79 -1.04 12.51
N LEU A 48 -7.16 0.25 12.57
CA LEU A 48 -6.48 1.30 11.81
C LEU A 48 -5.04 1.50 12.29
N GLN A 49 -4.78 1.42 13.60
CA GLN A 49 -3.43 1.47 14.16
C GLN A 49 -2.58 0.31 13.67
N ALA A 50 -3.08 -0.93 13.81
CA ALA A 50 -2.37 -2.13 13.37
C ALA A 50 -2.07 -2.09 11.86
N TRP A 51 -3.06 -1.72 11.04
CA TRP A 51 -2.87 -1.57 9.60
C TRP A 51 -1.86 -0.49 9.25
N ALA A 52 -1.95 0.68 9.88
CA ALA A 52 -1.10 1.82 9.57
C ALA A 52 0.35 1.60 10.00
N GLU A 53 0.57 0.96 11.15
CA GLU A 53 1.91 0.60 11.62
C GLU A 53 2.57 -0.42 10.70
N GLN A 54 1.83 -1.46 10.30
CA GLN A 54 2.32 -2.42 9.30
C GLN A 54 2.66 -1.71 7.99
N TYR A 55 1.76 -0.85 7.49
CA TYR A 55 2.00 -0.09 6.27
C TYR A 55 3.23 0.81 6.38
N LEU A 56 3.41 1.50 7.52
CA LEU A 56 4.58 2.34 7.78
C LEU A 56 5.87 1.51 7.80
N ASP A 57 5.88 0.36 8.47
CA ASP A 57 7.05 -0.52 8.55
C ASP A 57 7.44 -1.06 7.17
N GLU A 58 6.47 -1.61 6.45
CA GLU A 58 6.66 -2.14 5.10
C GLU A 58 7.20 -1.08 4.14
N MET A 59 6.57 0.10 4.09
CA MET A 59 6.98 1.15 3.16
C MET A 59 8.29 1.84 3.59
N SER A 60 8.63 1.83 4.88
CA SER A 60 9.89 2.39 5.38
C SER A 60 11.10 1.48 5.13
N SER A 61 10.87 0.19 4.90
CA SER A 61 11.90 -0.78 4.57
C SER A 61 12.60 -0.46 3.23
N GLU A 62 13.83 -0.93 3.05
CA GLU A 62 14.56 -0.78 1.79
C GLU A 62 13.77 -1.37 0.59
N PRO A 63 13.23 -2.60 0.67
CA PRO A 63 12.38 -3.14 -0.40
C PRO A 63 11.12 -2.31 -0.66
N GLY A 64 10.47 -1.79 0.37
CA GLY A 64 9.28 -0.93 0.24
C GLY A 64 9.60 0.38 -0.49
N ARG A 65 10.75 1.00 -0.16
CA ARG A 65 11.23 2.22 -0.82
C ARG A 65 11.59 2.00 -2.29
N ASP A 66 12.27 0.89 -2.60
CA ASP A 66 12.57 0.50 -3.99
C ASP A 66 11.28 0.29 -4.78
N MET A 67 10.34 -0.47 -4.23
CA MET A 67 9.03 -0.70 -4.84
C MET A 67 8.27 0.60 -5.11
N MET A 68 8.25 1.55 -4.16
CA MET A 68 7.56 2.82 -4.34
C MET A 68 8.20 3.67 -5.45
N ARG A 69 9.53 3.63 -5.59
CA ARG A 69 10.23 4.26 -6.73
C ARG A 69 9.86 3.60 -8.06
N ASP A 70 9.83 2.27 -8.11
CA ASP A 70 9.44 1.53 -9.32
C ASP A 70 8.01 1.84 -9.74
N LEU A 71 7.08 1.92 -8.77
CA LEU A 71 5.68 2.28 -9.02
C LEU A 71 5.53 3.71 -9.53
N GLN A 72 6.34 4.67 -9.06
CA GLN A 72 6.36 6.02 -9.61
C GLN A 72 6.78 6.07 -11.08
N CYS A 73 7.67 5.18 -11.50
CA CYS A 73 8.11 5.06 -12.89
C CYS A 73 7.16 4.20 -13.76
N SER A 74 6.11 3.60 -13.17
CA SER A 74 5.17 2.73 -13.87
C SER A 74 4.06 3.50 -14.61
N MET A 75 3.51 2.87 -15.65
CA MET A 75 2.38 3.41 -16.42
C MET A 75 1.00 3.11 -15.82
N THR A 76 0.94 2.67 -14.56
CA THR A 76 -0.31 2.26 -13.87
C THR A 76 -0.64 3.17 -12.68
N PRO A 77 -0.97 4.46 -12.92
CA PRO A 77 -1.38 5.36 -11.86
C PRO A 77 -2.66 4.85 -11.17
N GLY A 78 -2.73 4.96 -9.84
CA GLY A 78 -3.90 4.60 -9.04
C GLY A 78 -3.94 3.17 -8.51
N HIS A 79 -2.99 2.30 -8.89
CA HIS A 79 -3.00 0.91 -8.43
C HIS A 79 -2.80 0.77 -6.92
N CYS A 80 -1.83 1.49 -6.34
CA CYS A 80 -1.62 1.52 -4.89
C CYS A 80 -2.87 1.98 -4.14
N VAL A 81 -3.53 3.01 -4.66
CA VAL A 81 -4.78 3.54 -4.07
C VAL A 81 -5.86 2.47 -4.07
N SER A 82 -6.00 1.68 -5.15
CA SER A 82 -6.98 0.58 -5.20
C SER A 82 -6.72 -0.49 -4.15
N ILE A 83 -5.46 -0.89 -3.93
CA ILE A 83 -5.10 -1.93 -2.95
C ILE A 83 -5.39 -1.43 -1.53
N LEU A 84 -4.87 -0.24 -1.19
CA LEU A 84 -5.08 0.35 0.14
C LEU A 84 -6.57 0.62 0.40
N SER A 85 -7.32 1.02 -0.64
CA SER A 85 -8.77 1.21 -0.52
C SER A 85 -9.48 -0.09 -0.14
N GLY A 86 -9.11 -1.22 -0.76
CA GLY A 86 -9.70 -2.53 -0.44
C GLY A 86 -9.44 -2.95 1.01
N GLN A 87 -8.21 -2.77 1.50
CA GLN A 87 -7.86 -3.09 2.89
C GLN A 87 -8.60 -2.19 3.89
N LEU A 88 -8.61 -0.88 3.65
CA LEU A 88 -9.29 0.09 4.52
C LEU A 88 -10.81 -0.10 4.50
N GLN A 89 -11.39 -0.44 3.33
CA GLN A 89 -12.82 -0.76 3.23
C GLN A 89 -13.16 -1.99 4.08
N ALA A 90 -12.35 -3.05 4.03
CA ALA A 90 -12.54 -4.22 4.87
C ALA A 90 -12.50 -3.87 6.37
N ILE A 91 -11.62 -2.96 6.79
CA ILE A 91 -11.59 -2.48 8.19
C ILE A 91 -12.88 -1.70 8.53
N VAL A 92 -13.27 -0.76 7.67
CA VAL A 92 -14.44 0.12 7.88
C VAL A 92 -15.74 -0.69 7.92
N ASP A 93 -15.90 -1.67 7.05
CA ASP A 93 -17.10 -2.52 6.97
C ASP A 93 -17.32 -3.38 8.23
N ARG A 94 -16.26 -3.64 9.01
CA ARG A 94 -16.37 -4.36 10.29
C ARG A 94 -17.04 -3.55 11.40
N TYR A 95 -17.10 -2.22 11.28
CA TYR A 95 -17.57 -1.33 12.36
C TYR A 95 -18.64 -0.32 11.89
N PRO A 96 -19.79 -0.78 11.35
CA PRO A 96 -20.83 0.12 10.82
C PRO A 96 -21.40 1.07 11.89
N ASP A 97 -21.52 0.62 13.13
CA ASP A 97 -22.08 1.40 14.25
C ASP A 97 -21.15 2.51 14.75
N SER A 98 -19.86 2.47 14.37
CA SER A 98 -18.86 3.46 14.79
C SER A 98 -18.89 4.74 13.95
N ASN A 99 -19.78 4.83 12.95
CA ASN A 99 -19.84 5.94 11.99
C ASN A 99 -18.46 6.26 11.37
N PRO A 100 -17.81 5.27 10.75
CA PRO A 100 -16.42 5.36 10.32
C PRO A 100 -16.19 6.46 9.27
N PRO A 101 -14.99 7.05 9.22
CA PRO A 101 -14.61 7.97 8.14
C PRO A 101 -14.61 7.28 6.78
N SER A 102 -14.70 8.05 5.71
CA SER A 102 -14.61 7.49 4.36
C SER A 102 -13.19 6.97 4.07
N VAL A 103 -13.09 5.91 3.26
CA VAL A 103 -11.79 5.37 2.83
C VAL A 103 -10.91 6.44 2.18
N ALA A 104 -11.48 7.32 1.36
CA ALA A 104 -10.74 8.43 0.76
C ALA A 104 -10.14 9.38 1.82
N HIS A 105 -10.87 9.65 2.91
CA HIS A 105 -10.38 10.47 4.01
C HIS A 105 -9.22 9.77 4.76
N LEU A 106 -9.35 8.47 5.03
CA LEU A 106 -8.30 7.67 5.65
C LEU A 106 -7.02 7.63 4.80
N ILE A 107 -7.15 7.48 3.47
CA ILE A 107 -6.00 7.53 2.55
C ILE A 107 -5.31 8.89 2.63
N ASN A 108 -6.07 9.99 2.59
CA ASN A 108 -5.51 11.33 2.60
C ASN A 108 -4.79 11.69 3.91
N LEU A 109 -5.25 11.17 5.04
CA LEU A 109 -4.67 11.51 6.36
C LEU A 109 -3.65 10.50 6.88
N ILE A 110 -3.66 9.25 6.39
CA ILE A 110 -2.77 8.19 6.90
C ILE A 110 -1.79 7.75 5.81
N ALA A 111 -2.28 7.26 4.68
CA ALA A 111 -1.42 6.70 3.64
C ALA A 111 -0.59 7.77 2.92
N ALA A 112 -1.22 8.87 2.51
CA ALA A 112 -0.54 9.92 1.74
C ALA A 112 0.61 10.61 2.51
N PRO A 113 0.46 11.01 3.80
CA PRO A 113 1.56 11.58 4.56
C PRO A 113 2.70 10.58 4.80
N THR A 114 2.36 9.30 4.99
CA THR A 114 3.34 8.21 5.12
C THR A 114 4.20 8.10 3.86
N VAL A 115 3.56 7.99 2.70
CA VAL A 115 4.25 7.94 1.39
C VAL A 115 5.08 9.20 1.15
N PHE A 116 4.52 10.37 1.46
CA PHE A 116 5.23 11.64 1.27
C PHE A 116 6.52 11.68 2.09
N ARG A 117 6.45 11.27 3.36
CA ARG A 117 7.62 11.23 4.25
C ARG A 117 8.67 10.22 3.79
N ILE A 118 8.23 9.09 3.25
CA ILE A 118 9.12 8.04 2.76
C ILE A 118 9.87 8.48 1.49
N LEU A 119 9.20 9.15 0.56
CA LEU A 119 9.78 9.47 -0.75
C LEU A 119 10.48 10.83 -0.80
N PHE A 120 10.00 11.80 -0.02
CA PHE A 120 10.40 13.21 -0.16
C PHE A 120 11.00 13.81 1.11
N SER A 121 11.15 13.04 2.19
CA SER A 121 11.74 13.51 3.44
C SER A 121 12.96 12.69 3.84
N THR A 122 13.73 13.20 4.81
CA THR A 122 14.94 12.54 5.33
C THR A 122 14.64 11.44 6.34
N ALA A 123 13.42 11.39 6.87
CA ALA A 123 12.97 10.40 7.83
C ALA A 123 11.48 10.05 7.62
N PRO A 124 11.07 8.80 7.90
CA PRO A 124 9.64 8.42 7.90
C PRO A 124 8.86 9.13 9.01
N LEU A 125 7.55 8.88 9.08
CA LEU A 125 6.76 9.26 10.25
C LEU A 125 7.20 8.45 11.46
N THR A 126 7.18 9.07 12.64
CA THR A 126 7.23 8.32 13.89
C THR A 126 5.89 7.62 14.15
N VAL A 127 5.89 6.53 14.92
CA VAL A 127 4.65 5.83 15.31
C VAL A 127 3.71 6.77 16.08
N GLN A 128 4.28 7.67 16.90
CA GLN A 128 3.53 8.66 17.66
C GLN A 128 2.81 9.67 16.73
N GLU A 129 3.49 10.17 15.71
CA GLU A 129 2.86 11.06 14.71
C GLU A 129 1.80 10.32 13.90
N LEU A 130 2.06 9.08 13.50
CA LEU A 130 1.10 8.23 12.80
C LEU A 130 -0.18 8.04 13.62
N HIS A 131 -0.05 7.76 14.91
CA HIS A 131 -1.19 7.65 15.82
C HIS A 131 -1.96 8.96 15.96
N ALA A 132 -1.26 10.10 16.00
CA ALA A 132 -1.91 11.40 16.02
C ALA A 132 -2.73 11.67 14.74
N LEU A 133 -2.22 11.26 13.56
CA LEU A 133 -2.95 11.33 12.30
C LEU A 133 -4.18 10.43 12.28
N ILE A 134 -4.12 9.24 12.89
CA ILE A 134 -5.28 8.36 13.05
C ILE A 134 -6.35 9.03 13.92
N GLU A 135 -5.95 9.62 15.05
CA GLU A 135 -6.89 10.36 15.91
C GLU A 135 -7.52 11.56 15.21
N LEU A 136 -6.76 12.24 14.32
CA LEU A 136 -7.31 13.29 13.48
C LEU A 136 -8.29 12.74 12.44
N ALA A 137 -7.97 11.61 11.80
CA ALA A 137 -8.86 11.01 10.82
C ALA A 137 -10.17 10.47 11.41
N LEU A 138 -10.14 10.07 12.70
CA LEU A 138 -11.32 9.65 13.45
C LEU A 138 -12.16 10.84 13.93
N LYS A 139 -11.60 12.06 13.99
CA LYS A 139 -12.30 13.29 14.33
C LYS A 139 -12.82 13.93 13.04
N LYS A 140 -14.13 14.05 12.91
CA LYS A 140 -14.78 14.69 11.76
C LYS A 140 -14.46 16.18 11.67
#